data_AF-A0A368KZ48-F1
#
_entry.id   AF-A0A368KZ48-F1
#
_cell.length_a   1.000
_cell.length_b   1.000
_cell.length_c   1.000
_cell.angle_alpha   90.00
_cell.angle_beta   90.00
_cell.angle_gamma   90.00
#
_symmetry.space_group_name_H-M   'P 1'
#
loop_
_entity.id
_entity.type
_entity.pdbx_description
1 polymer ?
#
loop_
_entity_poly.entity_id
_entity_poly.type
_entity_poly.pdbx_seq_one_letter_code
_entity_poly.pdbx_strand_id
1 'polypeptide(L)'
;MGEFVLTHVADVAVVLDSLIQMTERSAAKASFRFSKSIYSDISKGLVRFSNLQAMLPENGKRQAIIRFYESVKSIGRLQNDPHFWLQYAVARITLDNLKEARQYFKTAYALCRKRPGYDTSFIDNHFARFLLVDAIANNNPSQAMDAFRQAATIITRQARKTTNRHYPFRVGGMFAEFFDHFSPKLSDEEKKWILDRARDVLLEIPKLPPRIQDHYSVRDCSQKLSAMLRKCEADGF
;
A
#
# COMPACT_ATOMS: atom_id res chain seq x y z
N MET A 1 -13.70 24.48 0.08
CA MET A 1 -14.69 24.85 -0.95
C MET A 1 -14.46 24.11 -2.27
N GLY A 2 -13.25 24.12 -2.87
CA GLY A 2 -12.97 23.42 -4.13
C GLY A 2 -13.15 21.88 -4.09
N GLU A 3 -12.67 21.21 -3.04
CA GLU A 3 -12.86 19.76 -2.86
C GLU A 3 -14.35 19.38 -2.77
N PHE A 4 -15.16 20.16 -2.04
CA PHE A 4 -16.60 19.93 -1.90
C PHE A 4 -17.33 20.01 -3.24
N VAL A 5 -17.02 21.02 -4.07
CA VAL A 5 -17.62 21.16 -5.40
C VAL A 5 -17.25 19.97 -6.29
N LEU A 6 -15.98 19.57 -6.31
CA LEU A 6 -15.52 18.44 -7.11
C LEU A 6 -16.12 17.10 -6.67
N THR A 7 -16.41 16.94 -5.38
CA THR A 7 -16.84 15.64 -4.82
C THR A 7 -18.35 15.48 -4.74
N HIS A 8 -19.12 16.58 -4.67
CA HIS A 8 -20.56 16.54 -4.40
C HIS A 8 -21.43 17.20 -5.48
N VAL A 9 -20.85 18.03 -6.36
CA VAL A 9 -21.62 18.83 -7.33
C VAL A 9 -21.25 18.48 -8.77
N ALA A 10 -19.97 18.22 -9.04
CA ALA A 10 -19.49 17.97 -10.38
C ALA A 10 -19.86 16.57 -10.90
N ASP A 11 -20.15 16.49 -12.20
CA ASP A 11 -20.31 15.22 -12.90
C ASP A 11 -18.98 14.45 -12.93
N VAL A 12 -19.00 13.18 -12.54
CA VAL A 12 -17.82 12.33 -12.42
C VAL A 12 -17.08 12.15 -13.75
N ALA A 13 -17.78 12.13 -14.88
CA ALA A 13 -17.17 12.02 -16.20
C ALA A 13 -16.40 13.30 -16.53
N VAL A 14 -16.97 14.49 -16.25
CA VAL A 14 -16.31 15.78 -16.49
C VAL A 14 -15.04 15.92 -15.66
N VAL A 15 -15.09 15.54 -14.38
CA VAL A 15 -13.91 15.56 -13.50
C VAL A 15 -12.86 14.57 -13.99
N LEU A 16 -13.26 13.34 -14.32
CA LEU A 16 -12.37 12.31 -14.82
C LEU A 16 -11.66 12.71 -16.11
N ASP A 17 -12.40 13.20 -17.10
CA ASP A 17 -11.84 13.61 -18.39
C ASP A 17 -10.86 14.78 -18.23
N SER A 18 -11.17 15.71 -17.32
CA SER A 18 -10.25 16.81 -16.96
C SER A 18 -8.96 16.28 -16.34
N LEU A 19 -9.05 15.33 -15.39
CA LEU A 19 -7.88 14.72 -14.74
C LEU A 19 -7.01 13.93 -15.73
N ILE A 20 -7.62 13.20 -16.67
CA ILE A 20 -6.92 12.48 -17.74
C ILE A 20 -6.15 13.49 -18.61
N GLN A 21 -6.83 14.52 -19.13
CA GLN A 21 -6.20 15.54 -19.97
C GLN A 21 -5.07 16.29 -19.25
N MET A 22 -5.25 16.62 -17.98
CA MET A 22 -4.20 17.26 -17.17
C MET A 22 -2.99 16.34 -17.00
N THR A 23 -3.22 15.04 -16.79
CA THR A 23 -2.16 14.05 -16.64
C THR A 23 -1.39 13.86 -17.94
N GLU A 24 -2.08 13.77 -19.08
CA GLU A 24 -1.47 13.67 -20.41
C GLU A 24 -0.62 14.90 -20.74
N ARG A 25 -1.20 16.09 -20.58
CA ARG A 25 -0.50 17.36 -20.88
C ARG A 25 0.69 17.58 -19.97
N SER A 26 0.56 17.28 -18.68
CA SER A 26 1.67 17.41 -17.73
C SER A 26 2.77 16.38 -17.99
N ALA A 27 2.42 15.12 -18.29
CA ALA A 27 3.40 14.10 -18.63
C ALA A 27 4.18 14.43 -19.93
N ALA A 28 3.48 14.95 -20.95
CA ALA A 28 4.10 15.40 -22.19
C ALA A 28 5.04 16.58 -21.96
N LYS A 29 4.60 17.61 -21.21
CA LYS A 29 5.42 18.80 -20.92
C LYS A 29 6.61 18.49 -20.02
N ALA A 30 6.50 17.53 -19.12
CA ALA A 30 7.60 17.11 -18.24
C ALA A 30 8.77 16.46 -19.01
N SER A 31 8.60 16.11 -20.28
CA SER A 31 9.65 15.60 -21.17
C SER A 31 10.56 16.72 -21.71
N PHE A 32 10.16 18.00 -21.59
CA PHE A 32 10.96 19.14 -22.03
C PHE A 32 11.89 19.64 -20.91
N ARG A 33 13.16 19.95 -21.24
CA ARG A 33 14.23 20.28 -20.26
C ARG A 33 13.91 21.49 -19.37
N PHE A 34 13.28 22.54 -19.91
CA PHE A 34 13.06 23.81 -19.20
C PHE A 34 11.87 23.82 -18.24
N SER A 35 10.96 22.85 -18.33
CA SER A 35 9.74 22.79 -17.52
C SER A 35 9.61 21.50 -16.71
N LYS A 36 10.69 20.71 -16.66
CA LYS A 36 10.73 19.33 -16.15
C LYS A 36 10.26 19.18 -14.70
N SER A 37 10.54 20.14 -13.81
CA SER A 37 10.20 19.98 -12.38
C SER A 37 8.70 20.13 -12.13
N ILE A 38 8.10 21.27 -12.47
CA ILE A 38 6.70 21.57 -12.13
C ILE A 38 5.71 20.58 -12.76
N TYR A 39 5.86 20.27 -14.05
CA TYR A 39 4.96 19.34 -14.73
C TYR A 39 5.18 17.90 -14.28
N SER A 40 6.41 17.53 -13.87
CA SER A 40 6.64 16.22 -13.26
C SER A 40 5.96 16.10 -11.90
N ASP A 41 5.96 17.16 -11.11
CA ASP A 41 5.34 17.16 -9.78
C ASP A 41 3.82 17.14 -9.89
N ILE A 42 3.25 17.89 -10.84
CA ILE A 42 1.82 17.80 -11.18
C ILE A 42 1.44 16.39 -11.62
N SER A 43 2.17 15.81 -12.57
CA SER A 43 1.89 14.46 -13.08
C SER A 43 1.97 13.40 -11.96
N LYS A 44 3.00 13.45 -11.11
CA LYS A 44 3.13 12.56 -9.93
C LYS A 44 2.00 12.78 -8.93
N GLY A 45 1.58 14.04 -8.75
CA GLY A 45 0.48 14.42 -7.86
C GLY A 45 -0.85 13.83 -8.32
N LEU A 46 -1.17 13.92 -9.61
CA LEU A 46 -2.41 13.40 -10.20
C LEU A 46 -2.46 11.87 -10.21
N VAL A 47 -1.33 11.21 -10.46
CA VAL A 47 -1.22 9.74 -10.48
C VAL A 47 -1.31 9.12 -9.09
N ARG A 48 -1.09 9.89 -8.02
CA ARG A 48 -1.16 9.35 -6.66
C ARG A 48 -2.60 8.96 -6.32
N PHE A 49 -2.80 7.71 -5.90
CA PHE A 49 -4.12 7.16 -5.60
C PHE A 49 -4.89 8.00 -4.57
N SER A 50 -4.25 8.41 -3.47
CA SER A 50 -4.89 9.23 -2.43
C SER A 50 -5.42 10.56 -2.98
N ASN A 51 -4.70 11.17 -3.92
CA ASN A 51 -5.10 12.45 -4.51
C ASN A 51 -6.23 12.25 -5.52
N LEU A 52 -6.09 11.24 -6.39
CA LEU A 52 -7.14 10.87 -7.35
C LEU A 52 -8.45 10.54 -6.64
N GLN A 53 -8.39 9.76 -5.55
CA GLN A 53 -9.55 9.37 -4.76
C GLN A 53 -10.24 10.57 -4.11
N ALA A 54 -9.47 11.56 -3.63
CA ALA A 54 -10.00 12.77 -3.00
C ALA A 54 -10.63 13.73 -4.03
N MET A 55 -10.14 13.74 -5.27
CA MET A 55 -10.63 14.66 -6.31
C MET A 55 -11.91 14.17 -7.01
N LEU A 56 -12.20 12.88 -6.99
CA LEU A 56 -13.35 12.31 -7.70
C LEU A 56 -14.63 12.36 -6.85
N PRO A 57 -15.81 12.60 -7.47
CA PRO A 57 -17.11 12.38 -6.83
C PRO A 57 -17.28 10.98 -6.26
N GLU A 58 -18.04 10.83 -5.17
CA GLU A 58 -18.35 9.52 -4.56
C GLU A 58 -19.15 8.62 -5.51
N ASN A 59 -20.16 9.19 -6.17
CA ASN A 59 -20.96 8.48 -7.16
C ASN A 59 -20.09 8.13 -8.39
N GLY A 60 -19.94 6.83 -8.66
CA GLY A 60 -19.12 6.33 -9.77
C GLY A 60 -17.60 6.35 -9.53
N LYS A 61 -17.14 6.70 -8.32
CA LYS A 61 -15.71 6.81 -7.95
C LYS A 61 -14.90 5.59 -8.34
N ARG A 62 -15.40 4.39 -8.00
CA ARG A 62 -14.74 3.11 -8.25
C ARG A 62 -14.41 2.92 -9.73
N GLN A 63 -15.41 3.11 -10.60
CA GLN A 63 -15.25 2.98 -12.04
C GLN A 63 -14.34 4.09 -12.60
N ALA A 64 -14.47 5.32 -12.09
CA ALA A 64 -13.67 6.45 -12.53
C ALA A 64 -12.17 6.26 -12.22
N ILE A 65 -11.82 5.76 -11.04
CA ILE A 65 -10.43 5.44 -10.66
C ILE A 65 -9.84 4.42 -11.63
N ILE A 66 -10.58 3.35 -11.94
CA ILE A 66 -10.12 2.32 -12.88
C ILE A 66 -9.93 2.92 -14.27
N ARG A 67 -10.94 3.65 -14.78
CA ARG A 67 -10.86 4.31 -16.09
C ARG A 67 -9.69 5.29 -16.18
N PHE A 68 -9.41 6.05 -15.13
CA PHE A 68 -8.28 6.97 -15.08
C PHE A 68 -6.96 6.24 -15.34
N TYR A 69 -6.64 5.23 -14.52
CA TYR A 69 -5.39 4.50 -14.65
C TYR A 69 -5.30 3.75 -15.99
N GLU A 70 -6.40 3.15 -16.46
CA GLU A 70 -6.45 2.49 -17.76
C GLU A 70 -6.20 3.44 -18.93
N SER A 71 -6.67 4.68 -18.83
CA SER A 71 -6.49 5.70 -19.88
C SER A 71 -5.06 6.20 -19.96
N VAL A 72 -4.39 6.36 -18.80
CA VAL A 72 -3.05 6.97 -18.75
C VAL A 72 -1.90 5.96 -18.72
N LYS A 73 -2.17 4.65 -18.56
CA LYS A 73 -1.11 3.62 -18.44
C LYS A 73 -0.21 3.47 -19.67
N SER A 74 -0.68 3.87 -20.85
CA SER A 74 0.07 3.80 -22.11
C SER A 74 0.97 5.01 -22.35
N ILE A 75 0.86 6.05 -21.51
CA ILE A 75 1.71 7.24 -21.61
C ILE A 75 3.17 6.83 -21.35
N GLY A 76 4.05 7.07 -22.32
CA GLY A 76 5.42 6.55 -22.34
C GLY A 76 6.25 6.82 -21.07
N ARG A 77 6.02 7.95 -20.39
CA ARG A 77 6.67 8.27 -19.11
C ARG A 77 6.10 7.44 -17.95
N LEU A 78 4.78 7.27 -17.89
CA LEU A 78 4.08 6.58 -16.81
C LEU A 78 4.22 5.06 -16.91
N GLN A 79 4.12 4.50 -18.13
CA GLN A 79 4.32 3.07 -18.35
C GLN A 79 5.70 2.58 -17.87
N ASN A 80 6.69 3.48 -17.87
CA ASN A 80 8.06 3.21 -17.47
C ASN A 80 8.36 3.64 -16.02
N ASP A 81 7.38 4.15 -15.26
CA ASP A 81 7.56 4.62 -13.89
C ASP A 81 7.09 3.58 -12.86
N PRO A 82 7.98 3.02 -12.01
CA PRO A 82 7.59 2.13 -10.92
C PRO A 82 6.54 2.74 -9.98
N HIS A 83 6.59 4.05 -9.76
CA HIS A 83 5.64 4.71 -8.86
C HIS A 83 4.22 4.69 -9.42
N PHE A 84 4.05 4.86 -10.73
CA PHE A 84 2.75 4.75 -11.39
C PHE A 84 2.12 3.37 -11.14
N TRP A 85 2.88 2.30 -11.40
CA TRP A 85 2.39 0.93 -11.20
C TRP A 85 2.13 0.59 -9.73
N LEU A 86 2.93 1.15 -8.81
CA LEU A 86 2.65 1.07 -7.38
C LEU A 86 1.31 1.72 -7.04
N GLN A 87 1.07 2.97 -7.45
CA GLN A 87 -0.19 3.68 -7.16
C GLN A 87 -1.39 2.96 -7.77
N TYR A 88 -1.21 2.39 -8.97
CA TYR A 88 -2.25 1.59 -9.59
C TYR A 88 -2.52 0.28 -8.82
N ALA A 89 -1.47 -0.40 -8.34
CA ALA A 89 -1.64 -1.57 -7.48
C ALA A 89 -2.40 -1.22 -6.20
N VAL A 90 -2.09 -0.10 -5.54
CA VAL A 90 -2.81 0.38 -4.35
C VAL A 90 -4.28 0.65 -4.64
N ALA A 91 -4.59 1.27 -5.79
CA ALA A 91 -5.97 1.45 -6.23
C ALA A 91 -6.70 0.11 -6.39
N ARG A 92 -6.04 -0.88 -7.00
CA ARG A 92 -6.62 -2.22 -7.19
C ARG A 92 -6.84 -2.97 -5.87
N ILE A 93 -5.93 -2.86 -4.90
CA ILE A 93 -6.15 -3.39 -3.54
C ILE A 93 -7.40 -2.76 -2.92
N THR A 94 -7.50 -1.43 -2.97
CA THR A 94 -8.60 -0.68 -2.33
C THR A 94 -9.96 -0.94 -2.97
N LEU A 95 -9.97 -1.41 -4.21
CA LEU A 95 -11.18 -1.78 -4.96
C LEU A 95 -11.37 -3.31 -5.03
N ASP A 96 -10.70 -4.08 -4.17
CA ASP A 96 -10.81 -5.54 -4.06
C ASP A 96 -10.47 -6.31 -5.37
N ASN A 97 -9.70 -5.69 -6.27
CA ASN A 97 -9.25 -6.28 -7.53
C ASN A 97 -7.83 -6.87 -7.36
N LEU A 98 -7.72 -7.92 -6.56
CA LEU A 98 -6.43 -8.40 -6.04
C LEU A 98 -5.54 -9.07 -7.11
N LYS A 99 -6.15 -9.72 -8.11
CA LYS A 99 -5.43 -10.34 -9.23
C LYS A 99 -4.63 -9.32 -10.04
N GLU A 100 -5.26 -8.20 -10.38
CA GLU A 100 -4.64 -7.09 -11.10
C GLU A 100 -3.59 -6.39 -10.23
N ALA A 101 -3.87 -6.19 -8.94
CA ALA A 101 -2.91 -5.59 -8.00
C ALA A 101 -1.58 -6.37 -8.01
N ARG A 102 -1.64 -7.71 -7.95
CA ARG A 102 -0.46 -8.57 -8.03
C ARG A 102 0.35 -8.36 -9.30
N GLN A 103 -0.30 -8.24 -10.45
CA GLN A 103 0.38 -7.99 -11.72
C GLN A 103 1.09 -6.64 -11.72
N TYR A 104 0.45 -5.60 -11.18
CA TYR A 104 1.04 -4.26 -11.16
C TYR A 104 2.23 -4.15 -10.19
N PHE A 105 2.22 -4.86 -9.05
CA PHE A 105 3.43 -5.00 -8.24
C PHE A 105 4.57 -5.68 -9.00
N LYS A 106 4.29 -6.76 -9.74
CA LYS A 106 5.31 -7.43 -10.57
C LYS A 106 5.92 -6.46 -11.58
N THR A 107 5.09 -5.64 -12.23
CA THR A 107 5.54 -4.60 -13.17
C THR A 107 6.39 -3.53 -12.47
N ALA A 108 5.94 -3.01 -11.32
CA ALA A 108 6.69 -2.03 -10.54
C ALA A 108 8.08 -2.55 -10.18
N TYR A 109 8.17 -3.77 -9.62
CA TYR A 109 9.44 -4.40 -9.29
C TYR A 109 10.32 -4.65 -10.52
N ALA A 110 9.73 -5.05 -11.66
CA ALA A 110 10.48 -5.25 -12.89
C ALA A 110 11.12 -3.95 -13.40
N LEU A 111 10.43 -2.82 -13.27
CA LEU A 111 10.97 -1.50 -13.62
C LEU A 111 12.05 -1.04 -12.62
N CYS A 112 11.90 -1.33 -11.32
CA CYS A 112 12.93 -1.05 -10.32
C CYS A 112 14.22 -1.81 -10.60
N ARG A 113 14.13 -3.10 -10.99
CA ARG A 113 15.32 -3.91 -11.32
C ARG A 113 16.15 -3.35 -12.48
N LYS A 114 15.53 -2.57 -13.37
CA LYS A 114 16.21 -1.88 -14.47
C LYS A 114 16.93 -0.59 -14.03
N ARG A 115 16.82 -0.20 -12.76
CA ARG A 115 17.33 1.06 -12.20
C ARG A 115 18.26 0.75 -11.01
N PRO A 116 19.60 0.71 -11.23
CA PRO A 116 20.55 0.45 -10.16
C PRO A 116 20.36 1.39 -8.97
N GLY A 117 20.37 0.84 -7.75
CA GLY A 117 20.22 1.62 -6.51
C GLY A 117 18.80 2.14 -6.22
N TYR A 118 17.77 1.73 -6.96
CA TYR A 118 16.40 2.17 -6.69
C TYR A 118 15.88 1.63 -5.34
N ASP A 119 15.43 2.54 -4.47
CA ASP A 119 14.84 2.17 -3.18
C ASP A 119 13.41 1.62 -3.34
N THR A 120 13.23 0.33 -3.08
CA THR A 120 11.93 -0.35 -3.16
C THR A 120 11.12 -0.28 -1.86
N SER A 121 11.60 0.39 -0.81
CA SER A 121 10.97 0.33 0.52
C SER A 121 9.48 0.69 0.52
N PHE A 122 9.06 1.66 -0.30
CA PHE A 122 7.64 2.00 -0.46
C PHE A 122 6.83 0.92 -1.19
N ILE A 123 7.39 0.27 -2.20
CA ILE A 123 6.74 -0.81 -2.94
C ILE A 123 6.61 -2.02 -2.02
N ASP A 124 7.70 -2.39 -1.34
CA ASP A 124 7.77 -3.48 -0.38
C ASP A 124 6.69 -3.34 0.72
N ASN A 125 6.52 -2.14 1.27
CA ASN A 125 5.53 -1.92 2.32
C ASN A 125 4.09 -2.17 1.84
N HIS A 126 3.73 -1.70 0.64
CA HIS A 126 2.41 -1.94 0.07
C HIS A 126 2.24 -3.39 -0.42
N PHE A 127 3.32 -4.03 -0.88
CA PHE A 127 3.29 -5.43 -1.27
C PHE A 127 3.08 -6.35 -0.07
N ALA A 128 3.70 -6.06 1.08
CA ALA A 128 3.44 -6.77 2.33
C ALA A 128 1.96 -6.66 2.75
N ARG A 129 1.37 -5.45 2.63
CA ARG A 129 -0.07 -5.26 2.85
C ARG A 129 -0.90 -6.12 1.89
N PHE A 130 -0.57 -6.07 0.59
CA PHE A 130 -1.26 -6.86 -0.42
C PHE A 130 -1.23 -8.36 -0.10
N LEU A 131 -0.09 -8.91 0.31
CA LEU A 131 0.03 -10.32 0.67
C LEU A 131 -0.93 -10.73 1.80
N LEU A 132 -1.07 -9.89 2.83
CA LEU A 132 -1.98 -10.16 3.94
C LEU A 132 -3.45 -10.04 3.53
N VAL A 133 -3.81 -8.98 2.77
CA VAL A 133 -5.18 -8.80 2.24
C VAL A 133 -5.58 -9.97 1.33
N ASP A 134 -4.70 -10.34 0.40
CA ASP A 134 -4.94 -11.42 -0.56
C ASP A 134 -5.03 -12.79 0.12
N ALA A 135 -4.22 -13.03 1.15
CA ALA A 135 -4.33 -14.25 1.95
C ALA A 135 -5.71 -14.35 2.62
N ILE A 136 -6.14 -13.29 3.33
CA ILE A 136 -7.44 -13.25 4.02
C ILE A 136 -8.59 -13.43 3.02
N ALA A 137 -8.56 -12.72 1.89
CA ALA A 137 -9.60 -12.80 0.87
C ALA A 137 -9.71 -14.19 0.23
N ASN A 138 -8.58 -14.85 -0.07
CA ASN A 138 -8.58 -16.18 -0.69
C ASN A 138 -8.85 -17.31 0.32
N ASN A 139 -8.69 -17.07 1.63
CA ASN A 139 -9.02 -17.97 2.73
C ASN A 139 -8.44 -19.40 2.59
N ASN A 140 -7.24 -19.53 2.02
CA ASN A 140 -6.54 -20.80 1.86
C ASN A 140 -5.37 -20.89 2.88
N PRO A 141 -5.47 -21.69 3.95
CA PRO A 141 -4.48 -21.72 5.03
C PRO A 141 -3.05 -22.03 4.58
N SER A 142 -2.88 -23.02 3.70
CA SER A 142 -1.56 -23.43 3.21
C SER A 142 -0.84 -22.30 2.47
N GLN A 143 -1.57 -21.58 1.60
CA GLN A 143 -1.02 -20.43 0.88
C GLN A 143 -0.91 -19.18 1.76
N ALA A 144 -1.80 -19.04 2.74
CA ALA A 144 -1.85 -17.89 3.64
C ALA A 144 -0.59 -17.79 4.49
N MET A 145 -0.08 -18.91 5.00
CA MET A 145 1.16 -18.88 5.79
C MET A 145 2.40 -18.50 4.98
N ASP A 146 2.48 -18.90 3.71
CA ASP A 146 3.57 -18.46 2.84
C ASP A 146 3.49 -16.96 2.53
N ALA A 147 2.27 -16.44 2.32
CA ALA A 147 2.04 -15.01 2.17
C ALA A 147 2.40 -14.24 3.45
N PHE A 148 2.02 -14.77 4.63
CA PHE A 148 2.35 -14.19 5.92
C PHE A 148 3.86 -14.15 6.16
N ARG A 149 4.57 -15.27 5.91
CA ARG A 149 6.04 -15.33 6.06
C ARG A 149 6.71 -14.27 5.20
N GLN A 150 6.32 -14.15 3.93
CA GLN A 150 6.85 -13.13 3.03
C GLN A 150 6.56 -11.70 3.53
N ALA A 151 5.32 -11.41 3.93
CA ALA A 151 4.94 -10.11 4.47
C ALA A 151 5.73 -9.79 5.75
N ALA A 152 5.84 -10.74 6.67
CA ALA A 152 6.55 -10.59 7.93
C ALA A 152 8.05 -10.35 7.74
N THR A 153 8.70 -11.05 6.80
CA THR A 153 10.10 -10.77 6.45
C THR A 153 10.29 -9.33 5.96
N ILE A 154 9.37 -8.82 5.12
CA ILE A 154 9.43 -7.44 4.64
C ILE A 154 9.26 -6.46 5.81
N ILE A 155 8.22 -6.65 6.63
CA ILE A 155 7.85 -5.74 7.72
C ILE A 155 8.93 -5.70 8.78
N THR A 156 9.42 -6.85 9.26
CA THR A 156 10.47 -6.93 10.28
C THR A 156 11.78 -6.31 9.80
N ARG A 157 12.20 -6.60 8.56
CA ARG A 157 13.38 -5.97 7.94
C ARG A 157 13.24 -4.45 7.87
N GLN A 158 12.05 -3.94 7.55
CA GLN A 158 11.83 -2.50 7.48
C GLN A 158 11.68 -1.83 8.85
N ALA A 159 11.10 -2.52 9.84
CA ALA A 159 10.95 -2.02 11.21
C ALA A 159 12.32 -1.77 11.88
N ARG A 160 13.32 -2.60 11.55
CA ARG A 160 14.71 -2.44 11.99
C ARG A 160 15.45 -1.25 11.36
N LYS A 161 14.92 -0.67 10.27
CA LYS A 161 15.53 0.49 9.62
C LYS A 161 15.07 1.77 10.31
N THR A 162 16.00 2.48 10.93
CA THR A 162 15.74 3.79 11.59
C THR A 162 15.27 4.88 10.63
N THR A 163 15.48 4.71 9.32
CA THR A 163 15.05 5.64 8.26
C THR A 163 13.56 5.49 7.92
N ASN A 164 12.94 4.36 8.24
CA ASN A 164 11.59 4.01 7.78
C ASN A 164 10.47 4.47 8.72
N ARG A 165 10.46 5.76 9.08
CA ARG A 165 9.39 6.46 9.85
C ARG A 165 8.39 5.52 10.57
N HIS A 166 7.12 5.50 10.17
CA HIS A 166 6.04 4.74 10.81
C HIS A 166 5.38 3.70 9.88
N TYR A 167 5.81 3.61 8.62
CA TYR A 167 5.12 2.83 7.58
C TYR A 167 5.10 1.31 7.82
N PRO A 168 6.18 0.67 8.30
CA PRO A 168 6.18 -0.77 8.58
C PRO A 168 5.14 -1.14 9.63
N PHE A 169 4.98 -0.32 10.67
CA PHE A 169 4.06 -0.54 11.76
C PHE A 169 2.59 -0.43 11.33
N ARG A 170 2.26 0.45 10.37
CA ARG A 170 0.92 0.50 9.77
C ARG A 170 0.48 -0.85 9.21
N VAL A 171 1.42 -1.60 8.60
CA VAL A 171 1.13 -2.93 8.03
C VAL A 171 1.29 -4.02 9.09
N GLY A 172 2.25 -3.88 10.01
CA GLY A 172 2.49 -4.83 11.10
C GLY A 172 1.25 -5.10 11.97
N GLY A 173 0.41 -4.08 12.19
CA GLY A 173 -0.86 -4.27 12.93
C GLY A 173 -1.82 -5.27 12.29
N MET A 174 -1.67 -5.58 10.99
CA MET A 174 -2.48 -6.58 10.29
C MET A 174 -2.13 -8.02 10.65
N PHE A 175 -1.04 -8.27 11.42
CA PHE A 175 -0.79 -9.62 11.92
C PHE A 175 -1.89 -10.10 12.85
N ALA A 176 -2.48 -9.20 13.63
CA ALA A 176 -3.61 -9.53 14.51
C ALA A 176 -4.83 -9.99 13.71
N GLU A 177 -5.20 -9.25 12.66
CA GLU A 177 -6.31 -9.60 11.77
C GLU A 177 -6.06 -10.94 11.05
N PHE A 178 -4.84 -11.14 10.54
CA PHE A 178 -4.45 -12.40 9.92
C PHE A 178 -4.55 -13.57 10.92
N PHE A 179 -4.04 -13.39 12.14
CA PHE A 179 -4.06 -14.42 13.18
C PHE A 179 -5.48 -14.75 13.61
N ASP A 180 -6.34 -13.75 13.88
CA ASP A 180 -7.74 -14.00 14.24
C ASP A 180 -8.49 -14.76 13.13
N HIS A 181 -8.21 -14.46 11.86
CA HIS A 181 -8.85 -15.14 10.72
C HIS A 181 -8.36 -16.58 10.52
N PHE A 182 -7.05 -16.84 10.66
CA PHE A 182 -6.46 -18.13 10.31
C PHE A 182 -6.18 -19.04 11.50
N SER A 183 -6.00 -18.53 12.72
CA SER A 183 -5.59 -19.33 13.89
C SER A 183 -6.41 -20.61 14.12
N PRO A 184 -7.73 -20.70 13.85
CA PRO A 184 -8.46 -21.98 14.00
C PRO A 184 -8.02 -23.07 13.02
N LYS A 185 -7.31 -22.71 11.95
CA LYS A 185 -6.88 -23.59 10.84
C LYS A 185 -5.37 -23.79 10.78
N LEU A 186 -4.61 -23.16 11.68
CA LEU A 186 -3.15 -23.22 11.71
C LEU A 186 -2.66 -24.27 12.71
N SER A 187 -1.49 -24.84 12.44
CA SER A 187 -0.80 -25.66 13.44
C SER A 187 -0.29 -24.78 14.60
N ASP A 188 0.01 -25.40 15.74
CA ASP A 188 0.58 -24.67 16.88
C ASP A 188 1.97 -24.10 16.57
N GLU A 189 2.74 -24.78 15.73
CA GLU A 189 4.03 -24.25 15.24
C GLU A 189 3.84 -22.98 14.41
N GLU A 190 2.82 -22.95 13.55
CA GLU A 190 2.50 -21.78 12.71
C GLU A 190 1.96 -20.62 13.53
N LYS A 191 1.06 -20.88 14.48
CA LYS A 191 0.58 -19.87 15.43
C LYS A 191 1.76 -19.27 16.20
N LYS A 192 2.65 -20.11 16.75
CA LYS A 192 3.83 -19.67 17.50
C LYS A 192 4.73 -18.79 16.65
N TRP A 193 4.94 -19.18 15.38
CA TRP A 193 5.73 -18.39 14.45
C TRP A 193 5.15 -16.98 14.24
N ILE A 194 3.83 -16.86 14.09
CA ILE A 194 3.15 -15.55 13.97
C ILE A 194 3.35 -14.72 15.23
N LEU A 195 3.16 -15.30 16.41
CA LEU A 195 3.33 -14.60 17.68
C LEU A 195 4.78 -14.13 17.87
N ASP A 196 5.77 -14.94 17.51
CA ASP A 196 7.18 -14.55 17.56
C ASP A 196 7.49 -13.39 16.62
N ARG A 197 6.92 -13.38 15.40
CA ARG A 197 7.06 -12.22 14.50
C ARG A 197 6.36 -10.97 15.03
N ALA A 198 5.23 -11.11 15.72
CA ALA A 198 4.57 -9.99 16.37
C ALA A 198 5.44 -9.41 17.51
N ARG A 199 6.05 -10.28 18.34
CA ARG A 199 7.02 -9.88 19.36
C ARG A 199 8.23 -9.17 18.75
N ASP A 200 8.78 -9.68 17.65
CA ASP A 200 9.88 -9.03 16.93
C ASP A 200 9.53 -7.61 16.51
N VAL A 201 8.32 -7.37 15.99
CA VAL A 201 7.87 -6.03 15.60
C VAL A 201 7.72 -5.12 16.82
N LEU A 202 7.15 -5.61 17.93
CA LEU A 202 7.00 -4.85 19.17
C LEU A 202 8.36 -4.47 19.77
N LEU A 203 9.36 -5.34 19.70
CA LEU A 203 10.72 -5.08 20.19
C LEU A 203 11.43 -3.94 19.43
N GLU A 204 11.03 -3.64 18.20
CA GLU A 204 11.59 -2.52 17.45
C GLU A 204 10.98 -1.16 17.84
N ILE A 205 9.76 -1.12 18.39
CA ILE A 205 9.05 0.14 18.69
C ILE A 205 9.82 1.02 19.69
N PRO A 206 10.32 0.51 20.84
CA PRO A 206 11.06 1.33 21.81
C PRO A 206 12.37 1.92 21.26
N LYS A 207 12.90 1.36 20.16
CA LYS A 207 14.14 1.81 19.52
C LYS A 207 13.92 3.01 18.58
N LEU A 208 12.68 3.35 18.27
CA LEU A 208 12.34 4.47 17.38
C LEU A 208 12.53 5.83 18.09
N PRO A 209 12.71 6.93 17.33
CA PRO A 209 12.65 8.27 17.92
C PRO A 209 11.29 8.53 18.61
N PRO A 210 11.22 9.26 19.75
CA PRO A 210 9.98 9.46 20.50
C PRO A 210 8.80 9.95 19.65
N ARG A 211 9.04 10.95 18.79
CA ARG A 211 8.01 11.48 17.86
C ARG A 211 7.40 10.42 16.94
N ILE A 212 8.16 9.38 16.59
CA ILE A 212 7.68 8.28 15.75
C ILE A 212 6.94 7.24 16.59
N GLN A 213 7.36 6.99 17.83
CA GLN A 213 6.63 6.12 18.76
C GLN A 213 5.19 6.62 19.00
N ASP A 214 5.00 7.94 19.11
CA ASP A 214 3.69 8.58 19.31
C ASP A 214 2.82 8.60 18.05
N HIS A 215 3.37 8.22 16.90
CA HIS A 215 2.61 8.20 15.66
C HIS A 215 1.44 7.20 15.76
N TYR A 216 0.25 7.60 15.30
CA TYR A 216 -0.96 6.78 15.38
C TYR A 216 -0.75 5.34 14.88
N SER A 217 -0.16 5.16 13.69
CA SER A 217 0.12 3.81 13.15
C SER A 217 1.01 2.94 14.05
N VAL A 218 1.92 3.53 14.84
CA VAL A 218 2.82 2.80 15.73
C VAL A 218 2.06 2.40 17.00
N ARG A 219 1.29 3.32 17.57
CA ARG A 219 0.42 3.05 18.73
C ARG A 219 -0.65 2.00 18.40
N ASP A 220 -1.33 2.14 17.27
CA ASP A 220 -2.35 1.18 16.81
C ASP A 220 -1.75 -0.22 16.59
N CYS A 221 -0.59 -0.31 15.95
CA CYS A 221 0.15 -1.56 15.80
C CYS A 221 0.49 -2.17 17.16
N SER A 222 1.07 -1.38 18.08
CA SER A 222 1.43 -1.83 19.41
C SER A 222 0.23 -2.38 20.18
N GLN A 223 -0.89 -1.66 20.15
CA GLN A 223 -2.14 -2.09 20.80
C GLN A 223 -2.67 -3.39 20.21
N LYS A 224 -2.79 -3.50 18.89
CA LYS A 224 -3.30 -4.70 18.20
C LYS A 224 -2.46 -5.94 18.48
N LEU A 225 -1.14 -5.83 18.34
CA LEU A 225 -0.23 -6.95 18.56
C LEU A 225 -0.18 -7.35 20.04
N SER A 226 -0.17 -6.38 20.95
CA SER A 226 -0.20 -6.66 22.39
C SER A 226 -1.52 -7.31 22.82
N ALA A 227 -2.66 -6.89 22.26
CA ALA A 227 -3.96 -7.50 22.53
C ALA A 227 -4.01 -8.95 22.02
N MET A 228 -3.52 -9.20 20.80
CA MET A 228 -3.41 -10.55 20.24
C MET A 228 -2.56 -11.47 21.13
N LEU A 229 -1.38 -11.01 21.57
CA LEU A 229 -0.50 -11.80 22.43
C LEU A 229 -1.14 -12.12 23.79
N ARG A 230 -1.75 -11.14 24.45
CA ARG A 230 -2.43 -11.36 25.75
C ARG A 230 -3.59 -12.35 25.64
N LYS A 231 -4.36 -12.30 24.55
CA LYS A 231 -5.44 -13.24 24.28
C LYS A 231 -4.90 -14.66 24.17
N CYS A 232 -3.82 -14.87 23.41
CA CYS A 232 -3.19 -16.18 23.26
C CYS A 232 -2.63 -16.72 24.59
N GLU A 233 -1.97 -15.85 25.37
CA GLU A 233 -1.45 -16.24 26.69
C GLU A 233 -2.57 -16.68 27.65
N ALA A 234 -3.73 -16.02 27.61
CA ALA A 234 -4.90 -16.40 28.40
C ALA A 234 -5.51 -17.74 27.95
N ASP A 235 -5.42 -18.03 26.65
CA ASP A 235 -5.91 -19.28 26.05
C ASP A 235 -4.92 -20.46 26.21
N GLY A 236 -3.80 -20.25 26.90
CA GLY A 236 -2.79 -21.27 27.17
C GLY A 236 -1.80 -21.53 26.03
N PHE A 237 -1.65 -20.55 25.12
CA PHE A 237 -0.77 -20.61 23.95
C PHE A 237 0.45 -19.69 24.05
#